data_AF-A0A7S1USW5-F1
#
_entry.id   AF-A0A7S1USW5-F1
#
_cell.length_a   1.000
_cell.length_b   1.000
_cell.length_c   1.000
_cell.angle_alpha   90.00
_cell.angle_beta   90.00
_cell.angle_gamma   90.00
#
_symmetry.space_group_name_H-M   'P 1'
#
loop_
_entity.id
_entity.type
_entity.pdbx_description
1 polymer ?
#
loop_
_entity_poly.entity_id
_entity_poly.type
_entity_poly.pdbx_seq_one_letter_code
_entity_poly.pdbx_strand_id
1 'polypeptide(L)'
;HGQPQVLDPVLCSLLPRSVVEKNLMPFITHVFTSKEDLIRAVDEYVANPSAFCYRIGLWDVSQISDFSRVFDARRNQRLRRFNEDLSEWDVSNATNMSRMFFNCWSFNGDVSSWNVSSATNMSRM
;
A
#
# COMPACT_ATOMS: atom_id res chain seq x y z
N HIS A 1 -16.54 5.14 8.64
CA HIS A 1 -16.21 3.88 7.94
C HIS A 1 -16.59 4.01 6.48
N GLY A 2 -15.74 4.66 5.69
CA GLY A 2 -15.91 4.74 4.24
C GLY A 2 -15.06 3.65 3.62
N GLN A 3 -15.67 2.75 2.83
CA GLN A 3 -14.89 1.84 1.99
C GLN A 3 -13.99 2.68 1.06
N PRO A 4 -12.82 2.16 0.66
CA PRO A 4 -12.05 2.79 -0.41
C PRO A 4 -13.00 3.03 -1.58
N GLN A 5 -13.11 4.30 -1.99
CA GLN A 5 -13.85 4.63 -3.20
C GLN A 5 -13.09 3.96 -4.33
N VAL A 6 -13.56 2.78 -4.73
CA VAL A 6 -13.25 2.19 -6.03
C VAL A 6 -13.78 3.20 -7.01
N LEU A 7 -12.91 4.09 -7.50
CA LEU A 7 -13.21 4.90 -8.67
C LEU A 7 -13.70 3.94 -9.74
N ASP A 8 -14.85 4.26 -10.32
CA ASP A 8 -15.46 3.45 -11.37
C ASP A 8 -14.37 3.02 -12.38
N PRO A 9 -14.10 1.71 -12.55
CA PRO A 9 -13.08 1.20 -13.46
C PRO A 9 -13.25 1.74 -14.88
N VAL A 10 -14.47 2.12 -15.26
CA VAL A 10 -14.80 2.75 -16.53
C VAL A 10 -14.21 4.16 -16.61
N LEU A 11 -14.31 4.98 -15.56
CA LEU A 11 -13.74 6.33 -15.54
C LEU A 11 -12.20 6.34 -15.63
N CYS A 12 -11.56 5.33 -15.05
CA CYS A 12 -10.10 5.20 -15.08
C CYS A 12 -9.55 4.63 -16.39
N SER A 13 -10.38 3.91 -17.16
CA SER A 13 -10.03 3.40 -18.49
C SER A 13 -10.33 4.40 -19.62
N LEU A 14 -11.16 5.41 -19.37
CA LEU A 14 -11.58 6.41 -20.36
C LEU A 14 -10.66 7.65 -20.46
N LEU A 15 -9.78 7.87 -19.48
CA LEU A 15 -8.86 9.01 -19.49
C LEU A 15 -7.43 8.58 -19.81
N PRO A 16 -6.68 9.35 -20.64
CA PRO A 16 -5.26 9.09 -20.86
C PRO A 16 -4.51 9.10 -19.54
N ARG A 17 -3.58 8.15 -19.35
CA ARG A 17 -2.77 8.02 -18.13
C ARG A 17 -2.15 9.34 -17.67
N SER A 18 -1.66 10.15 -18.62
CA SER A 18 -1.08 11.47 -18.37
C SER A 18 -2.08 12.51 -17.84
N VAL A 19 -3.37 12.38 -18.16
CA VAL A 19 -4.46 13.27 -17.68
C VAL A 19 -4.85 12.87 -16.26
N VAL A 20 -4.92 11.57 -15.97
CA VAL A 20 -5.16 11.06 -14.62
C VAL A 20 -4.01 11.49 -13.68
N GLU A 21 -2.77 11.25 -14.10
CA GLU A 21 -1.57 11.57 -13.32
C GLU A 21 -1.39 13.09 -13.07
N LYS A 22 -1.73 13.95 -14.03
CA LYS A 22 -1.56 15.42 -13.87
C LYS A 22 -2.73 16.13 -13.19
N ASN A 23 -3.97 15.70 -13.44
CA ASN A 23 -5.15 16.49 -13.07
C ASN A 23 -6.00 15.86 -11.96
N LEU A 24 -5.89 14.55 -11.73
CA LEU A 24 -6.72 13.83 -10.75
C LEU A 24 -5.89 13.30 -9.58
N MET A 25 -4.62 12.96 -9.77
CA MET A 25 -3.78 12.40 -8.69
C MET A 25 -3.53 13.30 -7.47
N PRO A 26 -3.44 14.64 -7.57
CA PRO A 26 -3.37 15.49 -6.37
C PRO A 26 -4.64 15.48 -5.51
N PHE A 27 -5.75 14.95 -6.04
CA PHE A 27 -7.08 15.02 -5.42
C PHE A 27 -7.68 13.64 -5.08
N ILE A 28 -6.97 12.55 -5.38
CA ILE A 28 -7.46 11.17 -5.20
C ILE A 28 -6.34 10.29 -4.61
N THR A 29 -5.64 10.78 -3.60
CA THR A 29 -4.91 9.88 -2.70
C THR A 29 -5.92 9.25 -1.75
N HIS A 30 -6.05 7.92 -1.80
CA HIS A 30 -6.84 7.23 -0.79
C HIS A 30 -6.04 7.24 0.51
N VAL A 31 -6.53 7.99 1.49
CA VAL A 31 -5.93 8.08 2.83
C VAL A 31 -6.39 6.90 3.65
N PHE A 32 -5.46 6.01 3.99
CA PHE A 32 -5.71 4.92 4.89
C PHE A 32 -5.52 5.39 6.34
N THR A 33 -6.54 5.15 7.18
CA THR A 33 -6.51 5.51 8.60
C THR A 33 -6.49 4.29 9.53
N SER A 34 -6.60 3.09 8.98
CA SER A 34 -6.52 1.84 9.74
C SER A 34 -5.70 0.78 9.00
N LYS A 35 -4.99 -0.04 9.78
CA LYS A 35 -4.24 -1.20 9.26
C LYS A 35 -5.16 -2.19 8.55
N GLU A 36 -6.35 -2.39 9.09
CA GLU A 36 -7.32 -3.35 8.58
C GLU A 36 -7.81 -2.95 7.18
N ASP A 37 -8.03 -1.66 6.94
CA ASP A 37 -8.41 -1.17 5.61
C ASP A 37 -7.24 -1.26 4.63
N LEU A 38 -6.02 -0.96 5.08
CA LEU A 38 -4.81 -1.17 4.27
C LEU A 38 -4.62 -2.64 3.89
N ILE A 39 -4.77 -3.58 4.83
CA ILE A 39 -4.68 -5.03 4.55
C ILE A 39 -5.72 -5.46 3.51
N ARG A 40 -6.97 -5.02 3.65
CA ARG A 40 -8.03 -5.34 2.67
C ARG A 40 -7.68 -4.81 1.29
N ALA A 41 -7.24 -3.56 1.19
CA ALA A 41 -6.83 -2.98 -0.09
C ALA A 41 -5.63 -3.72 -0.70
N VAL A 42 -4.63 -4.11 0.11
CA VAL A 42 -3.50 -4.95 -0.35
C VAL A 42 -4.02 -6.28 -0.91
N ASP A 43 -4.91 -6.96 -0.19
CA ASP A 43 -5.45 -8.26 -0.60
C ASP A 43 -6.26 -8.16 -1.91
N GLU A 44 -7.03 -7.09 -2.08
CA GLU A 44 -7.74 -6.77 -3.33
C GLU A 44 -6.78 -6.44 -4.47
N TYR A 45 -5.77 -5.61 -4.21
CA TYR A 45 -4.76 -5.21 -5.19
C TYR A 45 -4.02 -6.42 -5.74
N VAL A 46 -3.51 -7.30 -4.88
CA VAL A 46 -2.79 -8.50 -5.36
C VAL A 46 -3.70 -9.52 -6.03
N ALA A 47 -5.02 -9.44 -5.83
CA ALA A 47 -5.99 -10.28 -6.53
C ALA A 47 -6.28 -9.76 -7.94
N ASN A 48 -6.34 -8.44 -8.12
CA ASN A 48 -6.59 -7.79 -9.40
C ASN A 48 -5.94 -6.39 -9.45
N PRO A 49 -4.65 -6.27 -9.82
CA PRO A 49 -3.98 -4.97 -9.84
C PRO A 49 -4.63 -3.98 -10.81
N SER A 50 -5.23 -4.46 -11.90
CA SER A 50 -5.94 -3.63 -12.88
C SER A 50 -7.26 -3.05 -12.39
N ALA A 51 -7.79 -3.50 -11.24
CA ALA A 51 -8.95 -2.87 -10.61
C ALA A 51 -8.61 -1.50 -10.00
N PHE A 52 -7.33 -1.22 -9.77
CA PHE A 52 -6.86 0.01 -9.17
C PHE A 52 -6.29 0.93 -10.25
N CYS A 53 -6.75 2.17 -10.26
CA CYS A 53 -6.25 3.20 -11.17
C CYS A 53 -4.94 3.85 -10.69
N TYR A 54 -4.53 3.55 -9.46
CA TYR A 54 -3.31 4.02 -8.84
C TYR A 54 -2.45 2.83 -8.40
N ARG A 55 -1.12 2.99 -8.53
CA ARG A 55 -0.16 2.00 -8.05
C ARG A 55 -0.12 2.02 -6.53
N ILE A 56 0.21 0.87 -5.92
CA ILE A 56 0.29 0.73 -4.46
C ILE A 56 1.26 1.71 -3.80
N GLY A 57 2.34 2.12 -4.50
CA GLY A 57 3.28 3.12 -3.99
C GLY A 57 2.65 4.51 -3.75
N LEU A 58 1.52 4.85 -4.37
CA LEU A 58 0.87 6.16 -4.22
C LEU A 58 -0.21 6.19 -3.13
N TRP A 59 -0.32 5.13 -2.33
CA TRP A 59 -1.28 5.04 -1.25
C TRP A 59 -0.84 5.93 -0.09
N ASP A 60 -1.73 6.80 0.40
CA ASP A 60 -1.42 7.62 1.56
C ASP A 60 -1.61 6.78 2.83
N VAL A 61 -0.48 6.32 3.36
CA VAL A 61 -0.38 5.53 4.59
C VAL A 61 0.10 6.37 5.78
N SER A 62 0.21 7.69 5.62
CA SER A 62 0.81 8.61 6.61
C SER A 62 0.09 8.58 7.95
N GLN A 63 -1.19 8.19 7.99
CA GLN A 63 -1.99 8.14 9.21
C GLN A 63 -1.92 6.77 9.93
N ILE A 64 -1.19 5.79 9.39
CA ILE A 64 -1.09 4.45 9.97
C ILE A 64 0.11 4.39 10.91
N SER A 65 -0.14 3.92 12.14
CA SER A 65 0.92 3.64 13.12
C SER A 65 1.25 2.15 13.26
N ASP A 66 0.40 1.27 12.77
CA ASP A 66 0.56 -0.18 12.84
C ASP A 66 0.57 -0.79 11.43
N PHE A 67 1.75 -1.17 10.95
CA PHE A 67 1.98 -1.89 9.70
C PHE A 67 2.19 -3.40 9.94
N SER A 68 1.93 -3.88 11.17
CA SER A 68 2.20 -5.26 11.51
C SER A 68 1.42 -6.19 10.63
N ARG A 69 2.12 -7.07 9.92
CA ARG A 69 1.49 -7.97 8.97
C ARG A 69 0.59 -7.14 8.02
N VAL A 70 1.13 -6.18 7.28
CA VAL A 70 0.47 -5.66 6.05
C VAL A 70 0.77 -6.56 4.83
N PHE A 71 1.98 -7.12 4.72
CA PHE A 71 2.41 -8.00 3.62
C PHE A 71 2.85 -9.44 4.03
N ASP A 72 2.70 -9.86 5.31
CA ASP A 72 2.73 -11.27 5.78
C ASP A 72 1.98 -12.26 4.84
N ALA A 73 2.76 -12.99 4.06
CA ALA A 73 2.28 -13.94 3.06
C ALA A 73 1.66 -15.21 3.66
N ARG A 74 1.65 -15.37 4.99
CA ARG A 74 0.84 -16.40 5.65
C ARG A 74 -0.66 -16.09 5.62
N ARG A 75 -1.03 -14.81 5.50
CA ARG A 75 -2.45 -14.42 5.37
C ARG A 75 -2.93 -14.56 3.93
N ASN A 76 -2.07 -14.23 2.97
CA ASN A 76 -2.38 -14.26 1.55
C ASN A 76 -1.16 -14.72 0.75
N GLN A 77 -1.25 -15.92 0.19
CA GLN A 77 -0.14 -16.56 -0.53
C GLN A 77 0.29 -15.81 -1.80
N ARG A 78 -0.55 -14.93 -2.36
CA ARG A 78 -0.18 -14.10 -3.52
C ARG A 78 0.94 -13.13 -3.19
N LEU A 79 1.04 -12.72 -1.91
CA LEU A 79 2.10 -11.86 -1.42
C LEU A 79 3.49 -12.49 -1.49
N ARG A 80 3.62 -13.82 -1.65
CA ARG A 80 4.95 -14.42 -1.89
C ARG A 80 5.63 -13.89 -3.15
N ARG A 81 4.84 -13.37 -4.10
CA ARG A 81 5.28 -12.78 -5.36
C ARG A 81 5.20 -11.24 -5.38
N PHE A 82 4.83 -10.62 -4.27
CA PHE A 82 4.72 -9.18 -4.19
C PHE A 82 6.11 -8.52 -4.28
N ASN A 83 6.26 -7.56 -5.19
CA ASN A 83 7.50 -6.84 -5.44
C ASN A 83 7.22 -5.46 -6.07
N GLU A 84 6.21 -4.76 -5.57
CA GLU A 84 5.88 -3.42 -6.04
C GLU A 84 6.77 -2.37 -5.38
N ASP A 85 6.87 -1.22 -6.06
CA ASP A 85 7.57 -0.05 -5.54
C ASP A 85 6.76 0.64 -4.44
N LEU A 86 7.38 0.80 -3.27
CA LEU A 86 6.82 1.42 -2.07
C LEU A 86 7.68 2.60 -1.58
N SER A 87 8.60 3.12 -2.40
CA SER A 87 9.54 4.18 -2.00
C SER A 87 8.86 5.47 -1.55
N GLU A 88 7.66 5.72 -2.08
CA GLU A 88 6.83 6.91 -1.82
C GLU A 88 5.97 6.80 -0.55
N TRP A 89 5.97 5.66 0.14
CA TRP A 89 5.22 5.52 1.39
C TRP A 89 5.83 6.36 2.51
N ASP A 90 5.03 7.27 3.08
CA ASP A 90 5.36 7.94 4.33
C ASP A 90 5.02 7.04 5.52
N VAL A 91 6.04 6.36 6.06
CA VAL A 91 5.94 5.50 7.24
C VAL A 91 6.42 6.20 8.53
N SER A 92 6.58 7.52 8.53
CA SER A 92 7.16 8.26 9.68
C SER A 92 6.36 8.12 10.98
N ASN A 93 5.06 7.82 10.89
CA ASN A 93 4.18 7.54 12.02
C ASN A 93 4.18 6.06 12.47
N ALA A 94 4.90 5.18 11.78
CA ALA A 94 4.93 3.76 12.09
C ALA A 94 5.59 3.48 13.44
N THR A 95 4.85 2.86 14.36
CA THR A 95 5.34 2.40 15.66
C THR A 95 5.53 0.88 15.69
N ASN A 96 4.76 0.14 14.90
CA ASN A 96 4.83 -1.32 14.80
C ASN A 96 4.89 -1.75 13.33
N MET A 97 6.01 -2.34 12.92
CA MET A 97 6.24 -2.90 11.58
C MET A 97 6.51 -4.41 11.63
N SER A 98 6.15 -5.06 12.74
CA SER A 98 6.44 -6.48 12.94
C SER A 98 5.80 -7.36 11.87
N ARG A 99 6.60 -8.27 11.30
CA ARG A 99 6.16 -9.21 10.25
C ARG A 99 5.55 -8.50 9.02
N MET A 100 5.94 -7.26 8.74
CA MET A 100 5.37 -6.49 7.63
C MET A 100 5.55 -7.27 6.32
N PHE A 101 6.74 -7.77 5.99
CA PHE A 101 7.03 -8.56 4.78
C PHE A 101 7.28 -10.06 5.07
N PHE A 102 6.72 -10.58 6.16
CA PHE A 102 7.00 -11.96 6.57
C PHE A 102 6.60 -12.98 5.48
N ASN A 103 7.54 -13.84 5.06
CA ASN A 103 7.38 -14.78 3.93
C ASN A 103 7.08 -14.13 2.56
N CYS A 104 7.33 -12.84 2.39
CA CYS A 104 7.21 -12.12 1.11
C CYS A 104 8.47 -12.36 0.25
N TRP A 105 8.64 -13.58 -0.24
CA TRP A 105 9.92 -14.06 -0.79
C TRP A 105 10.47 -13.29 -2.00
N SER A 106 9.60 -12.66 -2.78
CA SER A 106 10.01 -11.93 -3.99
C SER A 106 10.22 -10.45 -3.74
N PHE A 107 9.93 -9.94 -2.53
CA PHE A 107 10.04 -8.52 -2.25
C PHE A 107 11.50 -8.10 -2.14
N ASN A 108 11.87 -7.12 -2.97
CA ASN A 108 13.19 -6.51 -3.02
C ASN A 108 13.06 -4.99 -3.31
N GLY A 109 11.97 -4.38 -2.86
CA GLY A 109 11.74 -2.94 -3.02
C GLY A 109 12.72 -2.13 -2.19
N ASP A 110 13.13 -0.96 -2.72
CA ASP A 110 13.97 -0.03 -1.98
C ASP A 110 13.14 0.67 -0.89
N VAL A 111 13.53 0.43 0.37
CA VAL A 111 12.92 1.04 1.56
C VAL A 111 13.94 1.88 2.33
N SER A 112 15.08 2.21 1.72
CA SER A 112 16.16 2.97 2.37
C SER A 112 15.76 4.43 2.65
N SER A 113 14.79 4.97 1.91
CA SER A 113 14.22 6.31 2.11
C SER A 113 13.26 6.40 3.30
N TRP A 114 12.79 5.27 3.83
CA TRP A 114 11.77 5.25 4.87
C TRP A 114 12.30 5.82 6.19
N ASN A 115 11.63 6.85 6.71
CA ASN A 115 11.88 7.33 8.06
C ASN A 115 11.26 6.38 9.08
N VAL A 116 12.09 5.53 9.68
CA VAL A 116 11.66 4.52 10.67
C VAL A 116 11.98 4.90 12.12
N SER A 117 12.26 6.18 12.39
CA SER A 117 12.67 6.65 13.72
C SER A 117 11.61 6.44 14.81
N SER A 118 10.33 6.39 14.45
CA SER A 118 9.21 6.12 15.36
C SER A 118 9.00 4.63 15.66
N ALA A 119 9.64 3.73 14.93
CA ALA A 119 9.39 2.30 15.03
C ALA A 119 9.95 1.71 16.32
N THR A 120 9.08 1.09 17.12
CA THR A 120 9.46 0.42 18.38
C THR A 120 9.47 -1.11 18.24
N ASN A 121 8.83 -1.64 17.20
CA ASN A 121 8.80 -3.08 16.93
C ASN A 121 8.94 -3.37 15.44
N MET A 122 10.08 -3.92 15.05
CA MET A 122 10.38 -4.37 13.67
C MET A 122 10.66 -5.88 13.62
N SER A 123 10.14 -6.64 14.60
CA SER A 123 10.44 -8.06 14.70
C SER A 123 9.98 -8.84 13.46
N ARG A 124 10.92 -9.58 12.84
CA ARG A 124 10.68 -10.39 11.64
C ARG A 124 10.12 -9.59 10.45
N MET A 125 10.44 -8.29 10.38
CA MET A 125 10.13 -7.44 9.24
C MET A 125 10.82 -7.97 7.98
#